data_AF-A0A1L4C092-F1
#
_entry.id   AF-A0A1L4C092-F1
#
_cell.length_a   1.000
_cell.length_b   1.000
_cell.length_c   1.000
_cell.angle_alpha   90.00
_cell.angle_beta   90.00
_cell.angle_gamma   90.00
#
_symmetry.space_group_name_H-M   'P 1'
#
loop_
_entity.id
_entity.type
_entity.pdbx_description
1 polymer ?
#
loop_
_entity_poly.entity_id
_entity_poly.type
_entity_poly.pdbx_seq_one_letter_code
_entity_poly.pdbx_strand_id
1 'polypeptide(L)'
;MDDKTNIAIVLFTLAAFTLGWLFTEDFFIGLSTGGGVFLTWAVTREIDPTHHSSAFIAAVFSLFHLLFYMESIHLLMLAWILTLLRAVNGITGKKLTLVDILEIFALTVFLSFFNENSLYLIVLGLALTSLFVLQIKKEAVLICGVITFLLFIVQLTFFDYGSFMDIDQLTSFHLAAVASAVLFAIFFSFSQSFQAKIEAKDDQGNKADEKRILYGRFLYSATIVLFIFFAHQTTSNVLIHLSVLWGTFLSYIIFKILDYFNKVSDH
;
A
#
# COMPACT_ATOMS: atom_id res chain seq x y z
N MET A 1 -18.95 -6.75 7.30
CA MET A 1 -18.18 -5.59 7.78
C MET A 1 -19.08 -4.77 8.68
N ASP A 2 -18.58 -4.17 9.76
CA ASP A 2 -19.43 -3.39 10.67
C ASP A 2 -19.61 -1.97 10.08
N ASP A 3 -20.84 -1.56 9.79
CA ASP A 3 -21.17 -0.28 9.13
C ASP A 3 -20.57 0.93 9.85
N LYS A 4 -20.35 0.79 11.15
CA LYS A 4 -19.74 1.81 12.03
C LYS A 4 -18.32 2.19 11.61
N THR A 5 -17.50 1.22 11.20
CA THR A 5 -16.11 1.44 10.79
C THR A 5 -16.05 2.27 9.50
N ASN A 6 -16.94 1.99 8.55
CA ASN A 6 -17.03 2.75 7.30
C ASN A 6 -17.46 4.19 7.54
N ILE A 7 -18.48 4.40 8.38
CA ILE A 7 -18.95 5.75 8.70
C ILE A 7 -17.85 6.54 9.42
N ALA A 8 -17.15 5.90 10.35
CA ALA A 8 -16.06 6.53 11.08
C ALA A 8 -14.92 6.99 10.16
N ILE A 9 -14.49 6.18 9.17
CA ILE A 9 -13.45 6.63 8.24
C ILE A 9 -13.95 7.74 7.30
N VAL A 10 -15.20 7.69 6.84
CA VAL A 10 -15.77 8.76 6.01
C VAL A 10 -15.77 10.09 6.76
N LEU A 11 -16.22 10.09 8.02
CA LEU A 11 -16.21 11.29 8.87
C LEU A 11 -14.78 11.76 9.14
N PHE A 12 -13.84 10.85 9.41
CA PHE A 12 -12.45 11.18 9.65
C PHE A 12 -11.77 11.77 8.41
N THR A 13 -12.04 11.22 7.22
CA THR A 13 -11.59 11.76 5.94
C THR A 13 -12.17 13.14 5.66
N LEU A 14 -13.45 13.37 5.96
CA LEU A 14 -14.07 14.69 5.81
C LEU A 14 -13.48 15.72 6.77
N ALA A 15 -13.18 15.30 8.01
CA ALA A 15 -12.47 16.14 8.97
C ALA A 15 -11.06 16.48 8.48
N ALA A 16 -10.29 15.49 7.99
CA ALA A 16 -8.97 15.69 7.41
C ALA A 16 -9.00 16.66 6.21
N PHE A 17 -9.98 16.49 5.32
CA PHE A 17 -10.23 17.41 4.21
C PHE A 17 -10.47 18.84 4.69
N THR A 18 -11.38 18.99 5.64
CA THR A 18 -11.77 20.30 6.18
C THR A 18 -10.59 20.99 6.88
N LEU A 19 -9.80 20.25 7.67
CA LEU A 19 -8.61 20.78 8.31
C LEU A 19 -7.57 21.21 7.27
N GLY A 20 -7.25 20.35 6.29
CA GLY A 20 -6.29 20.70 5.24
C GLY A 20 -6.70 21.96 4.47
N TRP A 21 -7.98 22.08 4.13
CA TRP A 21 -8.51 23.27 3.47
C TRP A 21 -8.45 24.51 4.37
N LEU A 22 -8.89 24.42 5.63
CA LEU A 22 -8.91 25.59 6.54
C LEU A 22 -7.51 26.09 6.90
N PHE A 23 -6.52 25.19 7.04
CA PHE A 23 -5.15 25.58 7.39
C PHE A 23 -4.36 26.17 6.22
N THR A 24 -4.68 25.78 4.99
CA THR A 24 -3.93 26.22 3.80
C THR A 24 -4.69 27.22 2.93
N GLU A 25 -5.97 27.41 3.21
CA GLU A 25 -6.93 28.15 2.38
C GLU A 25 -7.04 27.61 0.93
N ASP A 26 -6.50 26.40 0.66
CA ASP A 26 -6.53 25.75 -0.65
C ASP A 26 -7.41 24.49 -0.61
N PHE A 27 -8.45 24.51 -1.45
CA PHE A 27 -9.38 23.40 -1.62
C PHE A 27 -8.69 22.12 -2.10
N PHE A 28 -7.71 22.23 -3.02
CA PHE A 28 -7.01 21.07 -3.59
C PHE A 28 -6.06 20.43 -2.58
N ILE A 29 -5.42 21.22 -1.72
CA ILE A 29 -4.62 20.68 -0.61
C ILE A 29 -5.54 19.96 0.37
N GLY A 30 -6.68 20.55 0.74
CA GLY A 30 -7.70 19.86 1.54
C GLY A 30 -8.13 18.52 0.92
N LEU A 31 -8.46 18.50 -0.37
CA LEU A 31 -8.84 17.29 -1.11
C LEU A 31 -7.72 16.24 -1.10
N SER A 32 -6.48 16.69 -1.31
CA SER A 32 -5.28 15.87 -1.23
C SER A 32 -5.12 15.25 0.16
N THR A 33 -5.23 16.03 1.23
CA THR A 33 -5.12 15.55 2.61
C THR A 33 -6.20 14.53 2.95
N GLY A 34 -7.47 14.82 2.65
CA GLY A 34 -8.57 13.89 2.87
C GLY A 34 -8.39 12.59 2.08
N GLY A 35 -8.05 12.70 0.79
CA GLY A 35 -7.76 11.55 -0.07
C GLY A 35 -6.58 10.72 0.42
N GLY A 36 -5.51 11.36 0.87
CA GLY A 36 -4.32 10.69 1.41
C GLY A 36 -4.62 9.91 2.68
N VAL A 37 -5.39 10.48 3.60
CA VAL A 37 -5.84 9.80 4.82
C VAL A 37 -6.73 8.59 4.49
N PHE A 38 -7.68 8.75 3.57
CA PHE A 38 -8.56 7.67 3.13
C PHE A 38 -7.76 6.53 2.46
N LEU A 39 -6.84 6.87 1.56
CA LEU A 39 -6.02 5.88 0.87
C LEU A 39 -5.04 5.19 1.81
N THR A 40 -4.49 5.89 2.81
CA THR A 40 -3.68 5.28 3.87
C THR A 40 -4.49 4.20 4.58
N TRP A 41 -5.68 4.55 5.06
CA TRP A 41 -6.58 3.59 5.69
C TRP A 41 -6.89 2.39 4.78
N ALA A 42 -7.22 2.66 3.51
CA ALA A 42 -7.59 1.63 2.55
C ALA A 42 -6.42 0.67 2.27
N VAL A 43 -5.22 1.19 2.04
CA VAL A 43 -4.02 0.39 1.83
C VAL A 43 -3.70 -0.44 3.07
N THR A 44 -3.77 0.14 4.27
CA THR A 44 -3.53 -0.61 5.51
C THR A 44 -4.45 -1.81 5.66
N ARG A 45 -5.73 -1.69 5.27
CA ARG A 45 -6.66 -2.84 5.29
C ARG A 45 -6.28 -3.97 4.34
N GLU A 46 -5.64 -3.66 3.22
CA GLU A 46 -5.13 -4.70 2.33
C GLU A 46 -3.91 -5.41 2.93
N ILE A 47 -3.10 -4.72 3.74
CA ILE A 47 -1.93 -5.30 4.41
C ILE A 47 -2.31 -6.08 5.66
N ASP A 48 -3.23 -5.58 6.46
CA ASP A 48 -3.67 -6.17 7.73
C ASP A 48 -5.20 -6.26 7.80
N PRO A 49 -5.81 -7.20 7.05
CA PRO A 49 -7.27 -7.33 7.00
C PRO A 49 -7.90 -7.80 8.31
N THR A 50 -7.11 -8.37 9.22
CA THR A 50 -7.60 -8.94 10.48
C THR A 50 -7.87 -7.89 11.55
N HIS A 51 -7.12 -6.79 11.59
CA HIS A 51 -7.24 -5.77 12.62
C HIS A 51 -7.73 -4.44 12.05
N HIS A 52 -9.01 -4.12 12.21
CA HIS A 52 -9.56 -2.82 11.79
C HIS A 52 -8.88 -1.63 12.47
N SER A 53 -8.33 -1.82 13.67
CA SER A 53 -7.59 -0.80 14.43
C SER A 53 -6.31 -0.35 13.71
N SER A 54 -5.61 -1.23 12.99
CA SER A 54 -4.36 -0.87 12.33
C SER A 54 -4.58 0.19 11.25
N ALA A 55 -5.67 0.05 10.49
CA ALA A 55 -6.05 1.01 9.45
C ALA A 55 -6.40 2.38 10.03
N PHE A 56 -7.08 2.43 11.18
CA PHE A 56 -7.36 3.70 11.86
C PHE A 56 -6.10 4.35 12.45
N ILE A 57 -5.23 3.57 13.09
CA ILE A 57 -3.96 4.10 13.64
C ILE A 57 -3.10 4.67 12.49
N ALA A 58 -3.00 3.95 11.37
CA ALA A 58 -2.30 4.43 10.18
C ALA A 58 -2.92 5.72 9.63
N ALA A 59 -4.24 5.81 9.54
CA ALA A 59 -4.94 7.01 9.10
C ALA A 59 -4.64 8.22 10.01
N VAL A 60 -4.64 8.03 11.33
CA VAL A 60 -4.29 9.08 12.31
C VAL A 60 -2.85 9.54 12.14
N PHE A 61 -1.90 8.61 11.99
CA PHE A 61 -0.50 8.96 11.72
C PHE A 61 -0.35 9.71 10.40
N SER A 62 -1.03 9.29 9.34
CA SER A 62 -0.97 10.01 8.07
C SER A 62 -1.52 11.42 8.19
N LEU A 63 -2.65 11.63 8.86
CA LEU A 63 -3.20 12.97 9.08
C LEU A 63 -2.22 13.85 9.86
N PHE A 64 -1.65 13.33 10.95
CA PHE A 64 -0.67 14.06 11.74
C PHE A 64 0.49 14.51 10.85
N HIS A 65 1.12 13.59 10.12
CA HIS A 65 2.22 13.90 9.21
C HIS A 65 1.85 14.92 8.13
N LEU A 66 0.69 14.75 7.49
CA LEU A 66 0.25 15.64 6.41
C LEU A 66 -0.06 17.05 6.91
N LEU A 67 -0.44 17.23 8.18
CA LEU A 67 -0.63 18.56 8.76
C LEU A 67 0.70 19.28 9.07
N PHE A 68 1.82 18.56 9.20
CA PHE A 68 3.15 19.18 9.36
C PHE A 68 3.90 19.33 8.04
N TYR A 69 3.65 18.45 7.08
CA TYR A 69 4.32 18.42 5.78
C TYR A 69 3.29 18.62 4.65
N MET A 70 3.08 19.89 4.30
CA MET A 70 2.11 20.32 3.28
C MET A 70 2.67 20.22 1.85
N GLU A 71 3.27 19.08 1.50
CA GLU A 71 3.71 18.79 0.12
C GLU A 71 2.60 18.10 -0.68
N SER A 72 2.69 18.15 -2.01
CA SER A 72 1.73 17.50 -2.91
C SER A 72 1.74 15.97 -2.72
N ILE A 73 0.55 15.38 -2.56
CA ILE A 73 0.37 13.94 -2.40
C ILE A 73 0.01 13.33 -3.76
N HIS A 74 0.67 12.23 -4.12
CA HIS A 74 0.42 11.54 -5.38
C HIS A 74 -0.73 10.54 -5.21
N LEU A 75 -1.97 11.06 -5.10
CA LEU A 75 -3.16 10.26 -4.85
C LEU A 75 -3.34 9.13 -5.88
N LEU A 76 -3.03 9.39 -7.15
CA LEU A 76 -3.15 8.38 -8.21
C LEU A 76 -2.19 7.21 -8.01
N MET A 77 -0.98 7.47 -7.50
CA MET A 77 -0.02 6.42 -7.15
C MET A 77 -0.55 5.56 -6.00
N LEU A 78 -1.09 6.18 -4.95
CA LEU A 78 -1.67 5.45 -3.81
C LEU A 78 -2.89 4.62 -4.23
N ALA A 79 -3.75 5.17 -5.09
CA ALA A 79 -4.89 4.46 -5.65
C ALA A 79 -4.43 3.28 -6.52
N TRP A 80 -3.39 3.47 -7.34
CA TRP A 80 -2.79 2.39 -8.13
C TRP A 80 -2.22 1.27 -7.24
N ILE A 81 -1.47 1.60 -6.19
CA ILE A 81 -0.98 0.61 -5.21
C ILE A 81 -2.16 -0.15 -4.60
N LEU A 82 -3.22 0.55 -4.18
CA LEU A 82 -4.42 -0.08 -3.64
C LEU A 82 -5.05 -1.07 -4.64
N THR A 83 -5.16 -0.72 -5.91
CA THR A 83 -5.72 -1.63 -6.94
C THR A 83 -4.85 -2.86 -7.18
N LEU A 84 -3.52 -2.71 -7.20
CA LEU A 84 -2.59 -3.83 -7.30
C LEU A 84 -2.73 -4.78 -6.11
N LEU A 85 -2.77 -4.22 -4.89
CA LEU A 85 -2.94 -5.02 -3.68
C LEU A 85 -4.27 -5.77 -3.70
N ARG A 86 -5.38 -5.12 -4.10
CA ARG A 86 -6.68 -5.78 -4.24
C ARG A 86 -6.66 -6.93 -5.23
N ALA A 87 -5.97 -6.77 -6.36
CA ALA A 87 -5.84 -7.83 -7.35
C ALA A 87 -5.08 -9.04 -6.79
N VAL A 88 -3.96 -8.80 -6.09
CA VAL A 88 -3.13 -9.87 -5.53
C VAL A 88 -3.80 -10.51 -4.30
N ASN A 89 -4.19 -9.72 -3.31
CA ASN A 89 -4.75 -10.16 -2.03
C ASN A 89 -6.15 -10.76 -2.17
N GLY A 90 -6.99 -10.20 -3.05
CA GLY A 90 -8.37 -10.66 -3.23
C GLY A 90 -9.28 -10.47 -2.01
N ILE A 91 -8.94 -9.54 -1.11
CA ILE A 91 -9.72 -9.26 0.12
C ILE A 91 -11.13 -8.74 -0.23
N THR A 92 -11.36 -8.26 -1.45
CA THR A 92 -12.71 -7.87 -1.91
C THR A 92 -13.69 -9.04 -2.04
N GLY A 93 -13.21 -10.30 -2.01
CA GLY A 93 -14.01 -11.51 -2.21
C GLY A 93 -14.52 -11.70 -3.64
N LYS A 94 -14.30 -10.73 -4.53
CA LYS A 94 -14.68 -10.83 -5.95
C LYS A 94 -13.60 -11.56 -6.73
N LYS A 95 -14.02 -12.39 -7.69
CA LYS A 95 -13.09 -13.05 -8.61
C LYS A 95 -12.47 -12.00 -9.53
N LEU A 96 -11.15 -12.03 -9.65
CA LEU A 96 -10.40 -11.17 -10.56
C LEU A 96 -10.80 -11.46 -12.01
N THR A 97 -11.31 -10.45 -12.69
CA THR A 97 -11.75 -10.50 -14.09
C THR A 97 -10.62 -10.15 -15.04
N LEU A 98 -10.81 -10.42 -16.33
CA LEU A 98 -9.85 -9.98 -17.36
C LEU A 98 -9.84 -8.45 -17.49
N VAL A 99 -10.98 -7.81 -17.27
CA VAL A 99 -11.11 -6.35 -17.30
C VAL A 99 -10.25 -5.73 -16.20
N ASP A 100 -10.31 -6.26 -14.97
CA ASP A 100 -9.48 -5.76 -13.85
C ASP A 100 -7.97 -5.84 -14.17
N ILE A 101 -7.52 -6.94 -14.79
CA ILE A 101 -6.11 -7.12 -15.17
C ILE A 101 -5.71 -6.09 -16.24
N LEU A 102 -6.54 -5.90 -17.26
CA LEU A 102 -6.29 -4.93 -18.33
C LEU A 102 -6.34 -3.49 -17.83
N GLU A 103 -7.23 -3.17 -16.89
CA GLU A 103 -7.32 -1.85 -16.25
C GLU A 103 -6.07 -1.55 -15.43
N ILE A 104 -5.61 -2.50 -14.60
CA ILE A 104 -4.38 -2.37 -13.82
C ILE A 104 -3.16 -2.23 -14.75
N PHE A 105 -3.10 -3.04 -15.81
CA PHE A 105 -2.04 -2.96 -16.82
C PHE A 105 -2.04 -1.58 -17.49
N ALA A 106 -3.18 -1.12 -18.01
CA ALA A 106 -3.31 0.16 -18.69
C ALA A 106 -2.98 1.34 -17.76
N LEU A 107 -3.47 1.31 -16.51
CA LEU A 107 -3.17 2.33 -15.51
C LEU A 107 -1.67 2.38 -15.19
N THR A 108 -1.02 1.22 -15.07
CA THR A 108 0.43 1.15 -14.82
C THR A 108 1.22 1.70 -16.00
N VAL A 109 0.87 1.31 -17.24
CA VAL A 109 1.53 1.82 -18.44
C VAL A 109 1.36 3.33 -18.54
N PHE A 110 0.14 3.83 -18.31
CA PHE A 110 -0.14 5.26 -18.25
C PHE A 110 0.73 5.97 -17.21
N LEU A 111 0.77 5.48 -15.97
CA LEU A 111 1.59 6.05 -14.89
C LEU A 111 3.09 6.02 -15.19
N SER A 112 3.56 4.94 -15.82
CA SER A 112 4.96 4.78 -16.21
C SER A 112 5.37 5.86 -17.22
N PHE A 113 4.57 6.09 -18.26
CA PHE A 113 4.85 7.14 -19.24
C PHE A 113 4.61 8.55 -18.69
N PHE A 114 3.54 8.76 -17.93
CA PHE A 114 3.18 10.08 -17.41
C PHE A 114 4.20 10.61 -16.40
N ASN A 115 4.80 9.73 -15.58
CA ASN A 115 5.82 10.10 -14.61
C ASN A 115 7.24 9.81 -15.09
N GLU A 116 7.41 9.40 -16.36
CA GLU A 116 8.72 9.06 -16.95
C GLU A 116 9.53 8.09 -16.07
N ASN A 117 8.85 7.09 -15.49
CA ASN A 117 9.43 6.22 -14.45
C ASN A 117 9.11 4.76 -14.73
N SER A 118 10.15 3.99 -15.05
CA SER A 118 10.02 2.56 -15.38
C SER A 118 9.73 1.65 -14.18
N LEU A 119 9.84 2.13 -12.93
CA LEU A 119 9.55 1.33 -11.73
C LEU A 119 8.10 0.86 -11.65
N TYR A 120 7.16 1.64 -12.17
CA TYR A 120 5.75 1.22 -12.23
C TYR A 120 5.63 -0.13 -12.95
N LEU A 121 6.41 -0.35 -14.02
CA LEU A 121 6.45 -1.62 -14.76
C LEU A 121 7.13 -2.74 -13.97
N ILE A 122 8.16 -2.44 -13.18
CA ILE A 122 8.80 -3.42 -12.28
C ILE A 122 7.78 -3.90 -11.24
N VAL A 123 7.09 -2.97 -10.57
CA VAL A 123 6.08 -3.31 -9.56
C VAL A 123 4.91 -4.08 -10.17
N LEU A 124 4.44 -3.70 -11.37
CA LEU A 124 3.45 -4.48 -12.09
C LEU A 124 3.97 -5.88 -12.43
N GLY A 125 5.23 -6.01 -12.84
CA GLY A 125 5.90 -7.29 -13.06
C GLY A 125 5.83 -8.17 -11.81
N LEU A 126 6.18 -7.64 -10.64
CA LEU A 126 6.08 -8.36 -9.36
C LEU A 126 4.65 -8.80 -9.03
N ALA A 127 3.67 -7.93 -9.29
CA ALA A 127 2.25 -8.24 -9.08
C ALA A 127 1.78 -9.36 -10.03
N LEU A 128 2.13 -9.28 -11.32
CA LEU A 128 1.80 -10.30 -12.31
C LEU A 128 2.50 -11.64 -12.01
N THR A 129 3.77 -11.62 -11.58
CA THR A 129 4.46 -12.83 -11.10
C THR A 129 3.74 -13.45 -9.91
N SER A 130 3.28 -12.64 -8.96
CA SER A 130 2.50 -13.13 -7.81
C SER A 130 1.20 -13.80 -8.27
N LEU A 131 0.45 -13.16 -9.17
CA LEU A 131 -0.78 -13.73 -9.74
C LEU A 131 -0.52 -15.02 -10.53
N PHE A 132 0.60 -15.10 -11.26
CA PHE A 132 1.01 -16.27 -12.01
C PHE A 132 1.31 -17.47 -11.10
N VAL A 133 2.07 -17.24 -10.02
CA VAL A 133 2.39 -18.27 -9.01
C VAL A 133 1.12 -18.75 -8.29
N LEU A 134 0.19 -17.83 -8.01
CA LEU A 134 -1.13 -18.13 -7.45
C LEU A 134 -2.09 -18.80 -8.45
N GLN A 135 -1.65 -19.02 -9.70
CA GLN A 135 -2.41 -19.67 -10.77
C GLN A 135 -3.70 -18.94 -11.18
N ILE A 136 -3.78 -17.62 -10.94
CA ILE A 136 -4.95 -16.80 -11.27
C ILE A 136 -4.82 -16.32 -12.72
N LYS A 137 -5.77 -16.69 -13.59
CA LYS A 137 -5.86 -16.21 -14.98
C LYS A 137 -4.53 -16.28 -15.75
N LYS A 138 -3.82 -17.43 -15.61
CA LYS A 138 -2.45 -17.64 -16.10
C LYS A 138 -2.15 -17.09 -17.49
N GLU A 139 -3.02 -17.35 -18.47
CA GLU A 139 -2.81 -16.92 -19.87
C GLU A 139 -2.76 -15.39 -19.99
N ALA A 140 -3.76 -14.69 -19.44
CA ALA A 140 -3.82 -13.23 -19.48
C ALA A 140 -2.66 -12.60 -18.70
N VAL A 141 -2.34 -13.15 -17.53
CA VAL A 141 -1.22 -12.69 -16.69
C VAL A 141 0.12 -12.89 -17.40
N LEU A 142 0.31 -14.02 -18.10
CA LEU A 142 1.53 -14.29 -18.86
C LEU A 142 1.68 -13.31 -20.03
N ILE A 143 0.61 -13.10 -20.80
CA ILE A 143 0.61 -12.16 -21.93
C ILE A 143 0.93 -10.74 -21.42
N CYS A 144 0.22 -10.27 -20.40
CA CYS A 144 0.49 -8.97 -19.79
C CYS A 144 1.92 -8.90 -19.24
N GLY A 145 2.43 -9.98 -18.63
CA GLY A 145 3.78 -10.05 -18.08
C GLY A 145 4.86 -9.91 -19.15
N VAL A 146 4.70 -10.60 -20.28
CA VAL A 146 5.62 -10.48 -21.43
C VAL A 146 5.59 -9.06 -21.99
N ILE A 147 4.40 -8.48 -22.17
CA ILE A 147 4.27 -7.11 -22.67
C ILE A 147 4.90 -6.11 -21.69
N THR A 148 4.63 -6.24 -20.38
CA THR A 148 5.25 -5.41 -19.33
C THR A 148 6.78 -5.48 -19.40
N PHE A 149 7.34 -6.68 -19.57
CA PHE A 149 8.79 -6.85 -19.71
C PHE A 149 9.33 -6.17 -20.96
N LEU A 150 8.68 -6.35 -22.11
CA LEU A 150 9.10 -5.68 -23.35
C LEU A 150 9.02 -4.16 -23.24
N LEU A 151 7.95 -3.62 -22.66
CA LEU A 151 7.80 -2.18 -22.41
C LEU A 151 8.88 -1.66 -21.46
N PHE A 152 9.23 -2.42 -20.42
CA PHE A 152 10.30 -2.06 -19.51
C PHE A 152 11.65 -1.95 -20.22
N ILE A 153 12.00 -2.94 -21.06
CA ILE A 153 13.23 -2.89 -21.87
C ILE A 153 13.22 -1.68 -22.80
N VAL A 154 12.10 -1.42 -23.48
CA VAL A 154 11.97 -0.28 -24.39
C VAL A 154 12.17 1.05 -23.65
N GLN A 155 11.53 1.22 -22.49
CA GLN A 155 11.70 2.43 -21.68
C GLN A 155 13.14 2.62 -21.19
N LEU A 156 13.79 1.53 -20.79
CA LEU A 156 15.16 1.57 -20.33
C LEU A 156 16.15 1.91 -21.45
N THR A 157 15.96 1.38 -22.67
CA THR A 157 16.93 1.55 -23.75
C THR A 157 16.70 2.77 -24.63
N PHE A 158 15.43 3.20 -24.83
CA PHE A 158 15.09 4.26 -25.77
C PHE A 158 14.64 5.57 -25.12
N PHE A 159 14.09 5.52 -23.91
CA PHE A 159 13.50 6.69 -23.26
C PHE A 159 14.32 7.20 -22.06
N ASP A 160 15.33 6.45 -21.62
CA ASP A 160 16.15 6.77 -20.45
C ASP A 160 15.33 7.02 -19.17
N TYR A 161 14.21 6.31 -19.02
CA TYR A 161 13.34 6.37 -17.82
C TYR A 161 13.95 5.61 -16.63
N GLY A 162 15.28 5.63 -16.52
CA GLY A 162 16.04 5.11 -15.39
C GLY A 162 15.88 6.07 -14.21
N SER A 163 15.27 5.59 -13.13
CA SER A 163 14.88 6.44 -12.00
C SER A 163 15.83 6.32 -10.80
N PHE A 164 16.99 5.70 -10.96
CA PHE A 164 17.93 5.51 -9.86
C PHE A 164 18.35 6.85 -9.29
N MET A 165 18.01 7.12 -8.02
CA MET A 165 18.57 8.27 -7.32
C MET A 165 20.08 8.09 -7.24
N ASP A 166 20.81 9.16 -7.56
CA ASP A 166 22.22 9.21 -7.29
C ASP A 166 22.46 9.05 -5.78
N ILE A 167 23.53 8.36 -5.41
CA ILE A 167 23.89 8.09 -4.00
C ILE A 167 23.96 9.40 -3.19
N ASP A 168 24.36 10.48 -3.84
CA ASP A 168 24.53 11.80 -3.24
C ASP A 168 23.20 12.48 -2.86
N GLN A 169 22.06 11.98 -3.35
CA GLN A 169 20.72 12.48 -3.05
C GLN A 169 20.05 11.73 -1.88
N LEU A 170 20.67 10.66 -1.37
CA LEU A 170 20.14 9.87 -0.26
C LEU A 170 20.32 10.61 1.08
N THR A 171 19.26 11.27 1.52
CA THR A 171 19.19 11.86 2.87
C THR A 171 19.07 10.78 3.96
N SER A 172 19.44 11.12 5.20
CA SER A 172 19.25 10.23 6.36
C SER A 172 17.78 9.84 6.59
N PHE A 173 16.84 10.69 6.17
CA PHE A 173 15.41 10.39 6.21
C PHE A 173 15.06 9.24 5.25
N HIS A 174 15.54 9.29 4.01
CA HIS A 174 15.31 8.21 3.03
C HIS A 174 15.88 6.88 3.53
N LEU A 175 17.11 6.88 4.07
CA LEU A 175 17.72 5.69 4.65
C LEU A 175 16.93 5.12 5.84
N ALA A 176 16.42 5.97 6.73
CA ALA A 176 15.57 5.55 7.84
C ALA A 176 14.24 4.96 7.35
N ALA A 177 13.65 5.57 6.32
CA ALA A 177 12.40 5.10 5.74
C ALA A 177 12.57 3.72 5.06
N VAL A 178 13.67 3.53 4.33
CA VAL A 178 14.06 2.22 3.80
C VAL A 178 14.25 1.20 4.93
N ALA A 179 15.03 1.55 5.95
CA ALA A 179 15.31 0.63 7.05
C ALA A 179 14.00 0.20 7.71
N SER A 180 13.05 1.12 7.89
CA SER A 180 11.70 0.83 8.37
C SER A 180 10.96 -0.14 7.44
N ALA A 181 10.97 0.07 6.12
CA ALA A 181 10.33 -0.82 5.15
C ALA A 181 10.96 -2.23 5.11
N VAL A 182 12.28 -2.33 5.22
CA VAL A 182 12.98 -3.63 5.26
C VAL A 182 12.69 -4.35 6.58
N LEU A 183 12.80 -3.65 7.71
CA LEU A 183 12.45 -4.22 9.03
C LEU A 183 10.99 -4.66 9.06
N PHE A 184 10.11 -3.91 8.42
CA PHE A 184 8.71 -4.28 8.28
C PHE A 184 8.52 -5.57 7.48
N ALA A 185 9.19 -5.72 6.33
CA ALA A 185 9.15 -6.94 5.52
C ALA A 185 9.63 -8.16 6.31
N ILE A 186 10.71 -7.99 7.07
CA ILE A 186 11.26 -9.03 7.97
C ILE A 186 10.24 -9.35 9.07
N PHE A 187 9.70 -8.32 9.73
CA PHE A 187 8.72 -8.47 10.79
C PHE A 187 7.49 -9.22 10.33
N PHE A 188 6.91 -8.89 9.16
CA PHE A 188 5.72 -9.58 8.66
C PHE A 188 5.99 -11.02 8.23
N SER A 189 7.17 -11.28 7.68
CA SER A 189 7.63 -12.65 7.37
C SER A 189 7.69 -13.50 8.65
N PHE A 190 8.04 -12.89 9.79
CA PHE A 190 8.12 -13.57 11.07
C PHE A 190 6.78 -13.61 11.84
N SER A 191 5.99 -12.54 11.81
CA SER A 191 4.74 -12.40 12.58
C SER A 191 3.63 -13.31 12.08
N GLN A 192 3.60 -13.64 10.78
CA GLN A 192 2.69 -14.65 10.24
C GLN A 192 2.88 -16.03 10.88
N SER A 193 4.12 -16.40 11.23
CA SER A 193 4.39 -17.64 11.98
C SER A 193 3.65 -17.67 13.33
N PHE A 194 3.33 -16.51 13.89
CA PHE A 194 2.66 -16.35 15.19
C PHE A 194 1.16 -16.02 15.12
N GLN A 195 0.61 -15.65 13.96
CA GLN A 195 -0.77 -15.20 13.76
C GLN A 195 -1.74 -16.28 13.23
N ALA A 196 -1.28 -17.53 13.05
CA ALA A 196 -2.07 -18.66 12.54
C ALA A 196 -3.36 -19.04 13.32
N LYS A 197 -3.81 -18.21 14.27
CA LYS A 197 -5.03 -18.43 15.08
C LYS A 197 -6.22 -17.54 14.71
N ILE A 198 -6.05 -16.44 13.96
CA ILE A 198 -7.15 -15.54 13.59
C ILE A 198 -7.36 -15.62 12.08
N GLU A 199 -8.47 -16.20 11.65
CA GLU A 199 -8.81 -16.29 10.22
C GLU A 199 -9.17 -14.91 9.67
N ALA A 200 -8.41 -14.46 8.67
CA ALA A 200 -8.75 -13.26 7.92
C ALA A 200 -10.03 -13.48 7.12
N LYS A 201 -10.93 -12.49 7.13
CA LYS A 201 -12.16 -12.50 6.33
C LYS A 201 -12.05 -11.50 5.18
N ASP A 202 -12.64 -11.86 4.04
CA ASP A 202 -12.84 -10.97 2.92
C ASP A 202 -14.00 -9.99 3.19
N ASP A 203 -14.21 -9.01 2.31
CA ASP A 203 -15.28 -8.01 2.42
C ASP A 203 -16.69 -8.63 2.35
N GLN A 204 -16.82 -9.85 1.81
CA GLN A 204 -18.07 -10.63 1.76
C GLN A 204 -18.27 -11.51 3.01
N GLY A 205 -17.30 -11.52 3.93
CA GLY A 205 -17.32 -12.31 5.16
C GLY A 205 -16.82 -13.75 5.02
N ASN A 206 -16.34 -14.15 3.83
CA ASN A 206 -15.74 -15.48 3.62
C ASN A 206 -14.30 -15.51 4.12
N LYS A 207 -13.76 -16.71 4.34
CA LYS A 207 -12.35 -16.88 4.69
C LYS A 207 -11.46 -16.41 3.52
N ALA A 208 -10.56 -15.46 3.81
CA ALA A 208 -9.59 -14.96 2.85
C ALA A 208 -8.43 -15.94 2.67
N ASP A 209 -7.86 -15.99 1.47
CA ASP A 209 -6.71 -16.84 1.17
C ASP A 209 -5.41 -16.24 1.76
N GLU A 210 -4.87 -16.91 2.78
CA GLU A 210 -3.66 -16.50 3.48
C GLU A 210 -2.44 -16.36 2.56
N LYS A 211 -2.34 -17.19 1.51
CA LYS A 211 -1.25 -17.10 0.54
C LYS A 211 -1.35 -15.81 -0.24
N ARG A 212 -2.56 -15.44 -0.68
CA ARG A 212 -2.79 -14.21 -1.43
C ARG A 212 -2.43 -12.98 -0.60
N ILE A 213 -2.86 -12.95 0.66
CA ILE A 213 -2.53 -11.88 1.62
C ILE A 213 -1.01 -11.77 1.79
N LEU A 214 -0.30 -12.90 1.88
CA LEU A 214 1.16 -12.91 1.99
C LEU A 214 1.82 -12.30 0.74
N TYR A 215 1.38 -12.67 -0.46
CA TYR A 215 1.92 -12.10 -1.69
C TYR A 215 1.67 -10.59 -1.80
N GLY A 216 0.52 -10.06 -1.38
CA GLY A 216 0.33 -8.60 -1.39
C GLY A 216 1.12 -7.87 -0.32
N ARG A 217 1.39 -8.48 0.85
CA ARG A 217 2.32 -7.92 1.84
C ARG A 217 3.75 -7.81 1.28
N PHE A 218 4.22 -8.85 0.59
CA PHE A 218 5.51 -8.81 -0.09
C PHE A 218 5.53 -7.79 -1.22
N LEU A 219 4.47 -7.75 -2.04
CA LEU A 219 4.34 -6.77 -3.11
C LEU A 219 4.40 -5.34 -2.56
N TYR A 220 3.64 -5.03 -1.50
CA TYR A 220 3.64 -3.71 -0.88
C TYR A 220 5.01 -3.33 -0.33
N SER A 221 5.66 -4.26 0.39
CA SER A 221 6.98 -4.03 0.96
C SER A 221 8.02 -3.78 -0.13
N ALA A 222 8.02 -4.58 -1.19
CA ALA A 222 8.89 -4.38 -2.35
C ALA A 222 8.58 -3.06 -3.07
N THR A 223 7.30 -2.70 -3.22
CA THR A 223 6.87 -1.43 -3.82
C THR A 223 7.44 -0.25 -3.05
N ILE A 224 7.27 -0.22 -1.72
CA ILE A 224 7.80 0.88 -0.90
C ILE A 224 9.33 0.96 -1.00
N VAL A 225 10.03 -0.17 -0.88
CA VAL A 225 11.50 -0.19 -1.01
C VAL A 225 11.92 0.37 -2.37
N LEU A 226 11.30 -0.08 -3.46
CA LEU A 226 11.61 0.39 -4.80
C LEU A 226 11.34 1.89 -4.96
N PHE A 227 10.18 2.39 -4.55
CA PHE A 227 9.83 3.80 -4.71
C PHE A 227 10.59 4.73 -3.76
N ILE A 228 10.97 4.30 -2.56
CA ILE A 228 11.79 5.13 -1.67
C ILE A 228 13.24 5.21 -2.16
N PHE A 229 13.80 4.15 -2.75
CA PHE A 229 15.18 4.16 -3.23
C PHE A 229 15.34 4.75 -4.62
N PHE A 230 14.37 4.48 -5.49
CA PHE A 230 14.55 4.66 -6.92
C PHE A 230 13.49 5.59 -7.50
N ALA A 231 12.67 6.26 -6.71
CA ALA A 231 11.84 7.32 -7.23
C ALA A 231 12.02 8.58 -6.40
N HIS A 232 12.07 9.72 -7.07
CA HIS A 232 11.96 10.99 -6.39
C HIS A 232 10.53 11.10 -5.83
N GLN A 233 10.37 10.76 -4.56
CA GLN A 233 9.10 10.86 -3.84
C GLN A 233 9.05 12.13 -3.01
N THR A 234 7.85 12.66 -2.82
CA THR A 234 7.63 13.74 -1.84
C THR A 234 7.74 13.16 -0.43
N THR A 235 8.16 13.99 0.52
CA THR A 235 8.24 13.62 1.94
C THR A 235 6.88 13.11 2.42
N SER A 236 5.80 13.76 1.97
CA SER A 236 4.42 13.37 2.29
C SER A 236 4.06 11.97 1.80
N ASN A 237 4.46 11.57 0.59
CA ASN A 237 4.21 10.20 0.10
C ASN A 237 4.97 9.17 0.95
N VAL A 238 6.23 9.45 1.29
CA VAL A 238 7.03 8.56 2.16
C VAL A 238 6.39 8.43 3.54
N LEU A 239 5.94 9.54 4.14
CA LEU A 239 5.28 9.55 5.45
C LEU A 239 3.94 8.80 5.44
N ILE A 240 3.18 8.86 4.35
CA ILE A 240 1.97 8.03 4.18
C ILE A 240 2.33 6.55 4.24
N HIS A 241 3.34 6.12 3.48
CA HIS A 241 3.76 4.71 3.50
C HIS A 241 4.28 4.29 4.86
N LEU A 242 5.09 5.12 5.52
CA LEU A 242 5.53 4.89 6.90
C LEU A 242 4.36 4.80 7.87
N SER A 243 3.31 5.61 7.69
CA SER A 243 2.10 5.54 8.53
C SER A 243 1.40 4.19 8.41
N VAL A 244 1.36 3.60 7.21
CA VAL A 244 0.85 2.23 7.00
C VAL A 244 1.72 1.21 7.76
N LEU A 245 3.04 1.31 7.66
CA LEU A 245 3.97 0.37 8.30
C LEU A 245 3.89 0.45 9.82
N TRP A 246 3.98 1.66 10.37
CA TRP A 246 3.94 1.88 11.81
C TRP A 246 2.55 1.63 12.39
N GLY A 247 1.48 1.97 11.68
CA GLY A 247 0.11 1.70 12.14
C GLY A 247 -0.18 0.21 12.28
N THR A 248 0.29 -0.61 11.33
CA THR A 248 0.18 -2.08 11.41
C THR A 248 1.07 -2.67 12.50
N PHE A 249 2.31 -2.22 12.60
CA PHE A 249 3.23 -2.67 13.65
C PHE A 249 2.75 -2.34 15.06
N LEU A 250 2.30 -1.10 15.30
CA LEU A 250 1.81 -0.65 16.61
C LEU A 250 0.53 -1.41 17.01
N SER A 251 -0.40 -1.59 16.06
CA SER A 251 -1.62 -2.36 16.30
C SER A 251 -1.31 -3.80 16.72
N TYR A 252 -0.30 -4.42 16.07
CA TYR A 252 0.15 -5.75 16.47
C TYR A 252 0.68 -5.79 17.90
N ILE A 253 1.53 -4.84 18.29
CA ILE A 253 2.09 -4.75 19.65
C ILE A 253 0.96 -4.61 20.67
N ILE A 254 0.03 -3.69 20.43
CA ILE A 254 -1.12 -3.44 21.32
C ILE A 254 -1.92 -4.73 21.50
N PHE A 255 -2.24 -5.43 20.41
CA PHE A 255 -3.00 -6.68 20.48
C PHE A 255 -2.27 -7.76 21.27
N LYS A 256 -0.95 -7.92 21.07
CA LYS A 256 -0.14 -8.89 21.82
C LYS A 256 -0.07 -8.58 23.31
N ILE A 257 0.03 -7.30 23.68
CA ILE A 257 0.02 -6.87 25.07
C ILE A 257 -1.34 -7.18 25.72
N LEU A 258 -2.44 -6.87 25.04
CA LEU A 258 -3.80 -7.16 25.53
C LEU A 258 -4.05 -8.67 25.69
N ASP A 259 -3.63 -9.49 24.72
CA ASP A 259 -3.74 -10.96 24.80
C ASP A 259 -2.93 -11.54 25.98
N TYR A 260 -1.76 -10.96 26.27
CA TYR A 260 -0.96 -11.35 27.43
C TYR A 260 -1.68 -11.03 28.75
N PHE A 261 -2.23 -9.83 28.90
CA PHE A 261 -2.95 -9.44 30.11
C PHE A 261 -4.22 -10.27 30.35
N ASN A 262 -4.98 -10.58 29.29
CA ASN A 262 -6.18 -11.40 29.41
C ASN A 262 -5.86 -12.83 29.88
N LYS A 263 -4.76 -13.42 29.41
CA LYS A 263 -4.33 -14.76 29.88
C LYS A 263 -3.86 -14.77 31.33
N VAL A 264 -3.31 -13.66 31.80
CA VAL A 264 -2.88 -13.53 33.21
C VAL A 264 -4.08 -13.32 34.13
N SER A 265 -5.16 -12.67 33.68
CA SER A 265 -6.37 -12.49 34.49
C SER A 265 -7.25 -13.74 34.61
N ASP A 266 -7.10 -14.71 33.70
CA ASP A 266 -7.84 -15.97 33.69
C ASP A 266 -7.17 -17.09 34.53
N HIS A 267 -6.04 -16.79 35.18
CA HIS A 267 -5.28 -17.68 36.07
C HIS A 267 -5.27 -17.17 37.50
#